data_AF-A0A4U1FQQ7-F1
#
_entry.id   AF-A0A4U1FQQ7-F1
#
_cell.length_a   1.000
_cell.length_b   1.000
_cell.length_c   1.000
_cell.angle_alpha   90.00
_cell.angle_beta   90.00
_cell.angle_gamma   90.00
#
_symmetry.space_group_name_H-M   'P 1'
#
loop_
_entity.id
_entity.type
_entity.pdbx_description
1 polymer ?
#
loop_
_entity_poly.entity_id
_entity_poly.type
_entity_poly.pdbx_seq_one_letter_code
_entity_poly.pdbx_strand_id
1 'polypeptide(L)'
;VLSGTLLADAVTWLFTSVLKGLQTHGQHDGCMASLVHLAFQIYEALRPRYLEIRAVMEQIPEIQKDSLDQFDCKLLNPSLQKVADKRRKDQFKRLIAGCIGKPLGEQFRKEVHIKNLPSLFKKTKPMLEAEVLDNEEGSLAAIFEP
;
A
#
# COMPACT_ATOMS: atom_id res chain seq x y z
N VAL A 1 6.16 21.86 -25.71
CA VAL A 1 6.23 20.85 -24.62
C VAL A 1 7.70 20.61 -24.32
N LEU A 2 8.14 20.79 -23.08
CA LEU A 2 9.56 20.83 -22.69
C LEU A 2 10.31 19.59 -23.21
N SER A 3 11.12 19.79 -24.26
CA SER A 3 12.10 18.82 -24.74
C SER A 3 13.34 18.89 -23.84
N GLY A 4 13.16 18.65 -22.55
CA GLY A 4 14.23 18.32 -21.64
C GLY A 4 14.41 16.80 -21.67
N THR A 5 15.60 16.34 -22.05
CA THR A 5 16.00 14.96 -21.83
C THR A 5 16.47 14.87 -20.37
N LEU A 6 15.84 14.03 -19.56
CA LEU A 6 16.31 13.73 -18.22
C LEU A 6 17.49 12.76 -18.33
N LEU A 7 18.47 12.91 -17.45
CA LEU A 7 19.52 11.91 -17.32
C LEU A 7 18.89 10.59 -16.84
N ALA A 8 19.29 9.45 -17.44
CA ALA A 8 18.76 8.13 -17.06
C ALA A 8 18.92 7.87 -15.54
N ASP A 9 20.05 8.27 -14.96
CA ASP A 9 20.30 8.11 -13.52
C ASP A 9 19.34 8.96 -12.67
N ALA A 10 18.98 10.16 -13.13
CA ALA A 10 18.02 11.01 -12.42
C ALA A 10 16.61 10.40 -12.43
N VAL A 11 16.23 9.75 -13.54
CA VAL A 11 14.95 9.03 -13.68
C VAL A 11 14.89 7.85 -12.71
N THR A 12 15.94 7.03 -12.69
CA THR A 12 16.09 5.91 -11.76
C THR A 12 16.04 6.40 -10.31
N TRP A 13 16.84 7.41 -9.97
CA TRP A 13 16.93 7.96 -8.63
C TRP A 13 15.60 8.54 -8.14
N LEU A 14 14.90 9.28 -9.00
CA LEU A 14 13.57 9.82 -8.69
C LEU A 14 12.58 8.70 -8.36
N PHE A 15 12.46 7.70 -9.24
CA PHE A 15 11.49 6.63 -9.06
C PHE A 15 11.82 5.77 -7.84
N THR A 16 13.09 5.40 -7.65
CA THR A 16 13.55 4.70 -6.45
C THR A 16 13.29 5.51 -5.17
N SER A 17 13.45 6.83 -5.20
CA SER A 17 13.21 7.69 -4.02
C SER A 17 11.74 7.69 -3.63
N VAL A 18 10.82 7.70 -4.59
CA VAL A 18 9.37 7.58 -4.32
C VAL A 18 9.03 6.21 -3.74
N LEU A 19 9.60 5.13 -4.30
CA LEU A 19 9.39 3.77 -3.78
C LEU A 19 9.95 3.60 -2.37
N LYS A 20 11.12 4.19 -2.07
CA LYS A 20 11.66 4.24 -0.70
C LYS A 20 10.74 5.00 0.25
N GLY A 21 10.23 6.15 -0.17
CA GLY A 21 9.22 6.87 0.61
C GLY A 21 7.99 6.02 0.90
N LEU A 22 7.54 5.21 -0.06
CA LEU A 22 6.43 4.28 0.11
C LEU A 22 6.78 3.14 1.07
N GLN A 23 8.02 2.67 1.08
CA GLN A 23 8.50 1.68 2.04
C GLN A 23 8.55 2.23 3.46
N THR A 24 8.95 3.49 3.63
CA THR A 24 9.05 4.14 4.95
C THR A 24 7.69 4.57 5.50
N HIS A 25 6.81 5.12 4.67
CA HIS A 25 5.55 5.75 5.12
C HIS A 25 4.28 5.03 4.67
N GLY A 26 4.39 3.93 3.92
CA GLY A 26 3.26 3.20 3.32
C GLY A 26 2.27 2.59 4.31
N GLN A 27 2.63 2.50 5.59
CA GLN A 27 1.71 2.07 6.65
C GLN A 27 0.59 3.09 6.93
N HIS A 28 0.78 4.36 6.54
CA HIS A 28 -0.21 5.41 6.71
C HIS A 28 -1.02 5.57 5.43
N ASP A 29 -2.34 5.42 5.51
CA ASP A 29 -3.22 5.42 4.34
C ASP A 29 -3.10 6.68 3.47
N GLY A 30 -3.00 7.86 4.08
CA GLY A 30 -2.83 9.13 3.35
C GLY A 30 -1.52 9.20 2.57
N CYS A 31 -0.41 8.76 3.18
CA CYS A 31 0.90 8.69 2.53
C CYS A 31 0.90 7.63 1.43
N MET A 32 0.37 6.43 1.71
CA MET A 32 0.24 5.36 0.73
C MET A 32 -0.55 5.82 -0.49
N ALA A 33 -1.74 6.41 -0.30
CA ALA A 33 -2.60 6.83 -1.41
C ALA A 33 -1.92 7.86 -2.32
N SER A 34 -1.24 8.83 -1.72
CA SER A 34 -0.51 9.89 -2.43
C SER A 34 0.75 9.38 -3.11
N LEU A 35 1.57 8.57 -2.44
CA LEU A 35 2.80 8.02 -3.00
C LEU A 35 2.55 6.99 -4.09
N VAL A 36 1.53 6.14 -3.94
CA VAL A 36 1.08 5.24 -5.03
C VAL A 36 0.60 6.04 -6.23
N HIS A 37 -0.11 7.15 -6.00
CA HIS A 37 -0.54 8.03 -7.09
C HIS A 37 0.65 8.66 -7.82
N LEU A 38 1.61 9.20 -7.07
CA LEU A 38 2.82 9.81 -7.62
C LEU A 38 3.66 8.78 -8.38
N ALA A 39 3.88 7.60 -7.81
CA ALA A 39 4.60 6.51 -8.47
C ALA A 39 3.92 6.10 -9.79
N PHE A 40 2.58 6.02 -9.80
CA PHE A 40 1.82 5.73 -11.01
C PHE A 40 2.00 6.82 -12.07
N GLN A 41 1.89 8.10 -11.72
CA GLN A 41 2.09 9.21 -12.66
C GLN A 41 3.51 9.23 -13.23
N ILE A 42 4.52 9.00 -12.40
CA ILE A 42 5.92 8.90 -12.84
C ILE A 42 6.09 7.73 -13.80
N TYR A 43 5.50 6.57 -13.48
CA TYR A 43 5.55 5.39 -14.33
C TYR A 43 4.92 5.66 -15.69
N GLU A 44 3.69 6.17 -15.74
CA GLU A 44 3.01 6.45 -17.02
C GLU A 44 3.76 7.49 -17.87
N ALA A 45 4.33 8.51 -17.25
CA ALA A 45 5.01 9.60 -17.96
C ALA A 45 6.41 9.23 -18.46
N LEU A 46 7.17 8.45 -17.67
CA LEU A 46 8.58 8.16 -17.94
C LEU A 46 8.79 6.80 -18.63
N ARG A 47 7.95 5.79 -18.37
CA ARG A 47 8.11 4.43 -18.92
C ARG A 47 8.18 4.38 -20.45
N PRO A 48 7.42 5.18 -21.23
CA PRO A 48 7.53 5.18 -22.69
C PRO A 48 8.86 5.74 -23.22
N ARG A 49 9.62 6.47 -22.39
CA ARG A 49 10.85 7.17 -22.77
C ARG A 49 12.11 6.55 -22.18
N TYR A 50 12.00 5.89 -21.02
CA TYR A 50 13.12 5.35 -20.25
C TYR A 50 12.85 3.89 -19.86
N LEU A 51 13.70 2.98 -20.34
CA LEU A 51 13.62 1.54 -20.07
C LEU A 51 14.05 1.22 -18.62
N GLU A 52 14.85 2.08 -18.03
CA GLU A 52 15.41 1.99 -16.68
C GLU A 52 14.31 1.95 -15.60
N ILE A 53 13.15 2.58 -15.87
CA ILE A 53 11.97 2.50 -15.00
C ILE A 53 11.54 1.05 -14.77
N ARG A 54 11.59 0.21 -15.81
CA ARG A 54 11.27 -1.22 -15.69
C ARG A 54 12.32 -1.96 -14.87
N ALA A 55 13.60 -1.62 -15.04
CA ALA A 55 14.69 -2.23 -14.27
C ALA A 55 14.52 -1.97 -12.76
N VAL A 56 13.99 -0.81 -12.37
CA VAL A 56 13.64 -0.53 -10.96
C VAL A 56 12.43 -1.35 -10.51
N MET A 57 11.37 -1.46 -11.34
CA MET A 57 10.20 -2.30 -11.00
C MET A 57 10.57 -3.75 -10.75
N GLU A 58 11.46 -4.32 -11.56
CA GLU A 58 11.87 -5.73 -11.44
C GLU A 58 12.66 -6.03 -10.16
N GLN A 59 13.13 -5.00 -9.44
CA GLN A 59 13.78 -5.12 -8.13
C GLN A 59 12.79 -5.14 -6.97
N ILE A 60 11.50 -4.87 -7.22
CA ILE A 60 10.47 -4.87 -6.19
C ILE A 60 10.23 -6.32 -5.71
N PRO A 61 10.25 -6.58 -4.38
CA PRO A 61 9.96 -7.90 -3.85
C PRO A 61 8.59 -8.43 -4.29
N GLU A 62 8.51 -9.73 -4.56
CA GLU A 62 7.26 -10.44 -4.90
C GLU A 62 6.55 -9.93 -6.17
N ILE A 63 7.24 -9.18 -7.04
CA ILE A 63 6.65 -8.72 -8.29
C ILE A 63 6.43 -9.87 -9.27
N GLN A 64 5.21 -9.96 -9.81
CA GLN A 64 4.89 -10.92 -10.87
C GLN A 64 5.28 -10.33 -12.24
N LYS A 65 6.30 -10.91 -12.88
CA LYS A 65 6.82 -10.45 -14.18
C LYS A 65 5.76 -10.45 -15.28
N ASP A 66 4.94 -11.51 -15.36
CA ASP A 66 3.86 -11.59 -16.35
C ASP A 66 2.82 -10.47 -16.19
N SER A 67 2.50 -10.12 -14.94
CA SER A 67 1.57 -9.02 -14.63
C SER A 67 2.20 -7.66 -14.99
N LEU A 68 3.50 -7.49 -14.76
CA LEU A 68 4.25 -6.30 -15.17
C LEU A 68 4.30 -6.16 -16.70
N ASP A 69 4.59 -7.24 -17.42
CA ASP A 69 4.62 -7.26 -18.89
C ASP A 69 3.25 -6.92 -19.49
N GLN A 70 2.17 -7.50 -18.96
CA GLN A 70 0.82 -7.18 -19.40
C GLN A 70 0.44 -5.72 -19.12
N PHE A 71 0.91 -5.17 -18.01
CA PHE A 71 0.68 -3.78 -17.66
C PHE A 71 1.43 -2.85 -18.61
N ASP A 72 2.72 -3.14 -18.88
CA ASP A 72 3.54 -2.41 -19.84
C ASP A 72 2.98 -2.44 -21.25
N CYS A 73 2.58 -3.62 -21.74
CA CYS A 73 1.99 -3.75 -23.07
C CYS A 73 0.74 -2.89 -23.24
N LYS A 74 -0.12 -2.79 -22.20
CA LYS A 74 -1.31 -1.94 -22.22
C LYS A 74 -0.96 -0.46 -22.08
N LEU A 75 0.06 -0.13 -21.29
CA LEU A 75 0.53 1.24 -21.11
C LEU A 75 1.11 1.80 -22.42
N LEU A 76 2.00 1.05 -23.07
CA LEU A 76 2.74 1.49 -24.26
C LEU A 76 1.90 1.49 -25.53
N ASN A 77 0.74 0.82 -25.53
CA ASN A 77 -0.19 0.81 -26.65
C ASN A 77 -1.47 1.58 -26.29
N PRO A 78 -1.60 2.87 -26.68
CA PRO A 78 -2.79 3.68 -26.41
C PRO A 78 -4.09 3.04 -26.91
N SER A 79 -4.02 2.26 -27.99
CA SER A 79 -5.14 1.50 -28.55
C SER A 79 -5.70 0.40 -27.62
N LEU A 80 -4.88 -0.08 -26.67
CA LEU A 80 -5.26 -1.09 -25.67
C LEU A 80 -5.72 -0.46 -24.35
N GLN A 81 -5.63 0.86 -24.19
CA GLN A 81 -6.06 1.59 -22.99
C GLN A 81 -7.59 1.79 -22.95
N LYS A 82 -8.35 0.69 -22.95
CA LYS A 82 -9.82 0.71 -22.80
C LYS A 82 -10.29 0.69 -21.34
N VAL A 83 -9.35 0.64 -20.40
CA VAL A 83 -9.61 0.46 -18.97
C VAL A 83 -9.59 1.82 -18.26
N ALA A 84 -10.62 2.09 -17.45
CA ALA A 84 -10.69 3.30 -16.64
C ALA A 84 -9.45 3.49 -15.74
N ASP A 85 -9.00 4.74 -15.59
CA ASP A 85 -7.80 5.11 -14.83
C ASP A 85 -7.77 4.57 -13.40
N LYS A 86 -8.92 4.57 -12.74
CA LYS A 86 -9.07 4.00 -11.39
C LYS A 86 -8.60 2.55 -11.35
N ARG A 87 -9.00 1.74 -12.33
CA ARG A 87 -8.64 0.32 -12.40
C ARG A 87 -7.17 0.10 -12.79
N ARG A 88 -6.57 1.00 -13.57
CA ARG A 88 -5.12 0.98 -13.87
C ARG A 88 -4.30 1.25 -12.61
N LYS A 89 -4.68 2.27 -11.83
CA LYS A 89 -4.02 2.60 -10.56
C LYS A 89 -4.10 1.43 -9.57
N ASP A 90 -5.25 0.76 -9.47
CA ASP A 90 -5.41 -0.41 -8.60
C ASP A 90 -4.53 -1.59 -9.04
N GLN A 91 -4.41 -1.83 -10.36
CA GLN A 91 -3.49 -2.85 -10.89
C GLN A 91 -2.03 -2.50 -10.61
N PHE A 92 -1.65 -1.24 -10.82
CA PHE A 92 -0.31 -0.75 -10.53
C PHE A 92 0.04 -0.89 -9.05
N LYS A 93 -0.89 -0.55 -8.15
CA LYS A 93 -0.72 -0.71 -6.70
C LYS A 93 -0.34 -2.16 -6.33
N ARG A 94 -0.92 -3.16 -7.00
CA ARG A 94 -0.58 -4.58 -6.78
C ARG A 94 0.84 -4.91 -7.22
N LEU A 95 1.32 -4.32 -8.31
CA LEU A 95 2.69 -4.55 -8.80
C LEU A 95 3.74 -4.03 -7.81
N ILE A 96 3.48 -2.89 -7.16
CA ILE A 96 4.41 -2.26 -6.21
C ILE A 96 4.14 -2.64 -4.75
N ALA A 97 3.28 -3.63 -4.50
CA ALA A 97 2.83 -3.99 -3.14
C ALA A 97 4.01 -4.39 -2.22
N GLY A 98 5.06 -5.02 -2.77
CA GLY A 98 6.28 -5.37 -2.03
C GLY A 98 7.07 -4.17 -1.48
N CYS A 99 6.81 -2.96 -1.98
CA CYS A 99 7.40 -1.72 -1.48
C CYS A 99 6.48 -0.97 -0.50
N ILE A 100 5.25 -1.43 -0.26
CA ILE A 100 4.36 -0.74 0.68
C ILE A 100 4.78 -1.09 2.11
N GLY A 101 5.20 -0.08 2.87
CA GLY A 101 5.57 -0.24 4.27
C GLY A 101 4.46 -0.91 5.07
N LYS A 102 4.82 -1.91 5.88
CA LYS A 102 3.91 -2.62 6.78
C LYS A 102 4.19 -2.19 8.22
N PRO A 103 3.18 -2.15 9.10
CA PRO A 103 3.38 -1.89 10.53
C PRO A 103 4.38 -2.88 11.15
N LEU A 104 5.18 -2.41 12.11
CA LEU A 104 6.21 -3.22 12.78
C LEU A 104 5.63 -4.53 13.36
N GLY A 105 4.43 -4.45 13.92
CA GLY A 105 3.71 -5.59 14.51
C GLY A 105 3.26 -6.64 13.49
N GLU A 106 3.22 -6.32 12.20
CA GLU A 106 2.96 -7.27 11.11
C GLU A 106 4.27 -7.81 10.52
N GLN A 107 5.32 -6.99 10.44
CA GLN A 107 6.63 -7.39 9.92
C GLN A 107 7.30 -8.49 10.74
N PHE A 108 7.12 -8.45 12.07
CA PHE A 108 7.67 -9.46 13.00
C PHE A 108 6.62 -10.41 13.55
N ARG A 109 5.38 -10.37 13.02
CA ARG A 109 4.38 -11.37 13.40
C ARG A 109 4.84 -12.70 12.84
N LYS A 110 5.19 -13.64 13.73
CA LYS A 110 5.33 -15.04 13.34
C LYS A 110 3.99 -15.47 12.76
N GLU A 111 3.96 -15.74 11.47
CA GLU A 111 2.76 -16.22 10.80
C GLU A 111 2.51 -17.66 11.26
N VAL A 112 1.73 -17.83 12.33
CA VAL A 112 1.37 -19.14 12.86
C VAL A 112 -0.04 -19.50 12.39
N HIS A 113 -0.13 -20.30 11.34
CA HIS A 113 -1.38 -20.91 10.90
C HIS A 113 -1.75 -22.07 11.85
N ILE A 114 -2.28 -21.77 13.05
CA ILE A 114 -2.76 -22.81 13.98
C ILE A 114 -4.18 -23.20 13.56
N LYS A 115 -4.29 -24.29 12.78
CA LYS A 115 -5.57 -24.80 12.27
C LYS A 115 -6.55 -25.24 13.39
N ASN A 116 -6.05 -25.48 14.61
CA ASN A 116 -6.83 -25.98 15.75
C ASN A 116 -6.62 -25.13 17.03
N LEU A 117 -6.78 -23.82 16.95
CA LEU A 117 -6.78 -22.96 18.15
C LEU A 117 -8.16 -23.04 18.82
N PRO A 118 -8.31 -23.60 20.04
CA PRO A 118 -9.56 -23.52 20.78
C PRO A 118 -9.87 -22.04 21.12
N SER A 119 -11.13 -21.63 20.92
CA SER A 119 -11.59 -20.26 21.20
C SER A 119 -11.45 -19.94 22.69
N LEU A 120 -10.55 -19.03 23.05
CA LEU A 120 -10.36 -18.58 24.44
C LEU A 120 -11.50 -17.68 24.95
N PHE A 121 -12.23 -17.04 24.04
CA PHE A 121 -13.39 -16.23 24.40
C PHE A 121 -14.66 -17.04 24.17
N LYS A 122 -15.35 -17.39 25.27
CA LYS A 122 -16.76 -17.74 25.19
C LYS A 122 -17.49 -16.48 24.75
N LYS A 123 -18.22 -16.56 23.64
CA LYS A 123 -19.14 -15.49 23.23
C LYS A 123 -20.19 -15.34 24.33
N THR A 124 -20.01 -14.37 25.21
CA THR A 124 -21.10 -13.93 26.08
C THR A 124 -22.19 -13.42 25.15
N LYS A 125 -23.35 -14.09 25.16
CA LYS A 125 -24.55 -13.61 24.49
C LYS A 125 -24.79 -12.17 24.96
N PRO A 126 -25.18 -11.23 24.07
CA PRO A 126 -25.72 -9.96 24.55
C PRO A 126 -26.99 -10.30 25.32
N MET A 127 -26.94 -10.18 26.64
CA MET A 127 -28.14 -10.25 27.47
C MET A 127 -28.85 -8.92 27.29
N LEU A 128 -30.08 -9.02 26.79
CA LEU A 128 -31.02 -7.92 26.71
C LEU A 128 -31.17 -7.28 28.10
N GLU A 129 -31.19 -5.95 28.08
CA GLU A 129 -31.58 -4.99 29.12
C GLU A 129 -32.00 -5.58 30.47
N ALA A 130 -31.13 -5.41 31.47
CA ALA A 130 -31.50 -5.43 32.87
C ALA A 130 -31.09 -4.09 33.48
N GLU A 131 -32.13 -3.32 33.77
CA GLU A 131 -32.31 -2.18 34.66
C GLU A 131 -31.10 -1.55 35.36
N VAL A 132 -31.09 -0.22 35.25
CA VAL A 132 -30.31 0.76 36.01
C VAL A 132 -30.37 0.44 37.50
N LEU A 133 -29.22 0.11 38.09
CA LEU A 133 -28.96 0.34 39.51
C LEU A 133 -27.67 1.12 39.64
N ASP A 134 -27.89 2.38 39.99
CA ASP A 134 -26.94 3.34 40.51
C ASP A 134 -26.18 2.74 41.69
N ASN A 135 -24.86 2.64 41.59
CA ASN A 135 -24.00 2.56 42.76
C ASN A 135 -22.63 3.16 42.45
N GLU A 136 -22.49 4.39 42.91
CA GLU A 136 -21.27 5.18 42.98
C GLU A 136 -20.17 4.40 43.72
N GLU A 137 -19.02 4.20 43.06
CA GLU A 137 -17.68 4.40 43.63
C GLU A 137 -16.61 3.95 42.61
N GLY A 138 -15.80 4.91 42.14
CA GLY A 138 -14.57 4.64 41.39
C GLY A 138 -14.66 4.77 39.88
N SER A 139 -15.31 5.83 39.37
CA SER A 139 -15.26 6.15 37.94
C SER A 139 -13.84 6.55 37.53
N LEU A 140 -13.32 5.90 36.47
CA LEU A 140 -12.02 6.15 35.81
C LEU A 140 -11.79 7.63 35.41
N ALA A 141 -12.82 8.47 35.51
CA ALA A 141 -12.75 9.91 35.34
C ALA A 141 -11.78 10.61 36.31
N ALA A 142 -11.57 10.08 37.52
CA ALA A 142 -10.66 10.68 38.51
C ALA A 142 -9.16 10.56 38.14
N ILE A 143 -8.81 9.81 37.09
CA ILE A 143 -7.42 9.56 36.68
C ILE A 143 -6.89 10.71 35.78
N PHE A 144 -7.76 11.62 35.33
CA PHE A 144 -7.42 12.67 34.37
C PHE A 144 -7.69 14.09 34.89
N GLU A 145 -7.88 14.27 36.19
CA GLU A 145 -7.89 15.63 36.78
C GLU A 145 -6.45 16.11 37.04
N PRO A 146 -6.16 17.40 36.78
CA PRO A 146 -4.80 17.95 36.69
C PRO A 146 -4.05 18.07 38.03
#